data_AF-A0A1X7TQ27-F1
#
_entry.id   AF-A0A1X7TQ27-F1
#
_cell.length_a   1.000
_cell.length_b   1.000
_cell.length_c   1.000
_cell.angle_alpha   90.00
_cell.angle_beta   90.00
_cell.angle_gamma   90.00
#
_symmetry.space_group_name_H-M   'P 1'
#
loop_
_entity.id
_entity.type
_entity.pdbx_description
1 polymer ?
#
loop_
_entity_poly.entity_id
_entity_poly.type
_entity_poly.pdbx_seq_one_letter_code
_entity_poly.pdbx_strand_id
1 'polypeptide(L)'
;MNEFLRLYNNPSEGVNTPLDCEAHRIIERNRKVIESLLKIVILCGKQGLPFRGHRNDNVNWVLDKDCGNDGIFVEIIRFRAETDPILANHLVSAPKYAKYTSKTIQNELISAVGQKIQKEILDEVKRAHFYSVIADEVTDAANKEELSIVLRYFTEDVANICGQCYDGASNMSGAKSGCKTIIQKEAPLAMYFHCAAHRLNLALVSSCSILAFKSAESCIGEIARFFSYSAKRQRLLDKAVEVKSSSESRANKLIDSCITRWVERIESYTIFMELLHEAIHSSLDAMAHPRLHTDLGTDWGWDGETVTRANGFLFQLQSPSFLVSFHILQVMTLLKDLTEKLQMQAIDVIYAYNAITSVVSTFKSLRQQ
;
A
#
# COMPACT_ATOMS: atom_id res chain seq x y z
N MET A 1 -15.32 44.75 -60.26
CA MET A 1 -14.08 45.57 -60.36
C MET A 1 -13.81 46.38 -59.09
N ASN A 2 -14.83 46.99 -58.46
CA ASN A 2 -14.67 47.80 -57.24
C ASN A 2 -14.25 47.00 -55.98
N GLU A 3 -14.69 45.75 -55.83
CA GLU A 3 -14.35 44.91 -54.69
C GLU A 3 -12.89 44.41 -54.74
N PHE A 4 -12.38 44.14 -55.94
CA PHE A 4 -10.98 43.76 -56.17
C PHE A 4 -10.02 44.92 -55.85
N LEU A 5 -10.33 46.14 -56.29
CA LEU A 5 -9.54 47.34 -55.96
C LEU A 5 -9.56 47.67 -54.46
N ARG A 6 -10.69 47.41 -53.77
CA ARG A 6 -10.80 47.56 -52.31
C ARG A 6 -9.89 46.57 -51.57
N LEU A 7 -9.92 45.29 -51.95
CA LEU A 7 -9.09 44.25 -51.33
C LEU A 7 -7.59 44.40 -51.66
N TYR A 8 -7.26 44.91 -52.84
CA TYR A 8 -5.88 45.20 -53.25
C TYR A 8 -5.26 46.34 -52.43
N ASN A 9 -6.05 47.39 -52.12
CA ASN A 9 -5.59 48.54 -51.35
C ASN A 9 -5.66 48.33 -49.82
N ASN A 10 -6.50 47.40 -49.33
CA ASN A 10 -6.55 46.96 -47.92
C ASN A 10 -6.41 45.42 -47.83
N PRO A 11 -5.18 44.88 -47.91
CA PRO A 11 -4.95 43.42 -47.84
C PRO A 11 -5.49 42.78 -46.54
N SER A 12 -5.62 43.57 -45.47
CA SER A 12 -6.21 43.16 -44.18
C SER A 12 -7.71 42.87 -44.23
N GLU A 13 -8.45 43.35 -45.24
CA GLU A 13 -9.87 43.05 -45.46
C GLU A 13 -10.08 41.82 -46.37
N GLY A 14 -9.01 41.24 -46.91
CA GLY A 14 -9.06 40.03 -47.73
C GLY A 14 -9.56 38.83 -46.93
N VAL A 15 -10.40 37.99 -47.53
CA VAL A 15 -11.10 36.84 -46.90
C VAL A 15 -10.17 35.92 -46.08
N ASN A 16 -8.90 35.81 -46.47
CA ASN A 16 -7.88 35.04 -45.74
C ASN A 16 -7.62 35.60 -44.32
N THR A 17 -7.61 36.92 -44.14
CA THR A 17 -7.26 37.57 -42.87
C THR A 17 -8.35 37.36 -41.79
N PRO A 18 -9.67 37.54 -42.07
CA PRO A 18 -10.72 37.16 -41.12
C PRO A 18 -10.83 35.66 -40.87
N LEU A 19 -10.59 34.81 -41.87
CA LEU A 19 -10.58 33.34 -41.71
C LEU A 19 -9.47 32.90 -40.76
N ASP A 20 -8.26 33.45 -40.92
CA ASP A 20 -7.14 33.19 -40.03
C ASP A 20 -7.44 33.68 -38.61
N CYS A 21 -8.03 34.87 -38.46
CA CYS A 21 -8.45 35.41 -37.16
C CYS A 21 -9.48 34.50 -36.44
N GLU A 22 -10.45 33.95 -37.16
CA GLU A 22 -11.46 33.06 -36.57
C GLU A 22 -10.89 31.69 -36.21
N ALA A 23 -10.02 31.13 -37.06
CA ALA A 23 -9.31 29.90 -36.74
C ALA A 23 -8.47 30.04 -35.46
N HIS A 24 -7.75 31.15 -35.30
CA HIS A 24 -7.00 31.45 -34.07
C HIS A 24 -7.92 31.55 -32.84
N ARG A 25 -9.09 32.18 -32.96
CA ARG A 25 -10.07 32.27 -31.86
C ARG A 25 -10.61 30.90 -31.44
N ILE A 26 -10.90 30.02 -32.39
CA ILE A 26 -11.36 28.65 -32.10
C ILE A 26 -10.27 27.87 -31.38
N ILE A 27 -9.02 27.94 -31.85
CA ILE A 27 -7.87 27.29 -31.21
C ILE A 27 -7.72 27.77 -29.77
N GLU A 28 -7.77 29.07 -29.55
CA GLU A 28 -7.64 29.66 -28.22
C GLU A 28 -8.79 29.24 -27.28
N ARG A 29 -10.02 29.23 -27.80
CA ARG A 29 -11.18 28.73 -27.05
C ARG A 29 -11.02 27.27 -26.66
N ASN A 30 -10.62 26.41 -27.59
CA ASN A 30 -10.43 24.99 -27.34
C ASN A 30 -9.29 24.74 -26.33
N ARG A 31 -8.20 25.52 -26.40
CA ARG A 31 -7.12 25.47 -25.40
C ARG A 31 -7.63 25.77 -23.99
N LYS A 32 -8.44 26.81 -23.83
CA LYS A 32 -9.03 27.16 -22.52
C LYS A 32 -9.93 26.07 -21.97
N VAL A 33 -10.73 25.43 -22.84
CA VAL A 33 -11.57 24.28 -22.44
C VAL A 33 -10.70 23.11 -21.97
N ILE A 34 -9.68 22.72 -22.74
CA ILE A 34 -8.77 21.63 -22.37
C ILE A 34 -8.01 21.96 -21.09
N GLU A 35 -7.55 23.20 -20.91
CA GLU A 35 -6.90 23.65 -19.67
C GLU A 35 -7.83 23.47 -18.46
N SER A 36 -9.10 23.87 -18.59
CA SER A 36 -10.10 23.66 -17.56
C SER A 36 -10.29 22.17 -17.22
N LEU A 37 -10.34 21.29 -18.22
CA LEU A 37 -10.44 19.84 -18.00
C LEU A 37 -9.18 19.24 -17.36
N LEU A 38 -7.98 19.66 -17.79
CA LEU A 38 -6.71 19.22 -17.20
C LEU A 38 -6.62 19.61 -15.71
N LYS A 39 -7.07 20.82 -15.35
CA LYS A 39 -7.13 21.25 -13.94
C LYS A 39 -8.02 20.35 -13.09
N ILE A 40 -9.15 19.90 -13.65
CA ILE A 40 -10.04 18.94 -12.98
C ILE A 40 -9.35 17.58 -12.82
N VAL A 41 -8.65 17.09 -13.84
CA VAL A 41 -7.89 15.83 -13.74
C VAL A 41 -6.82 15.92 -12.66
N ILE A 42 -6.08 17.03 -12.60
CA ILE A 42 -5.05 17.27 -11.57
C ILE A 42 -5.70 17.34 -10.18
N LEU A 43 -6.86 17.99 -10.04
CA LEU A 43 -7.59 18.06 -8.77
C LEU A 43 -8.00 16.68 -8.28
N CYS A 44 -8.63 15.87 -9.14
CA CYS A 44 -9.02 14.51 -8.80
C CYS A 44 -7.82 13.67 -8.40
N GLY A 45 -6.71 13.76 -9.14
CA GLY A 45 -5.46 13.06 -8.82
C GLY A 45 -4.87 13.48 -7.47
N LYS A 46 -4.81 14.78 -7.16
CA LYS A 46 -4.28 15.30 -5.88
C LYS A 46 -5.11 14.90 -4.67
N GLN A 47 -6.42 14.73 -4.83
CA GLN A 47 -7.35 14.41 -3.75
C GLN A 47 -7.70 12.91 -3.67
N GLY A 48 -7.14 12.08 -4.57
CA GLY A 48 -7.48 10.65 -4.62
C GLY A 48 -8.95 10.39 -4.98
N LEU A 49 -9.60 11.30 -5.70
CA LEU A 49 -11.00 11.15 -6.07
C LEU A 49 -11.14 10.15 -7.22
N PRO A 50 -12.17 9.28 -7.21
CA PRO A 50 -12.49 8.46 -8.38
C PRO A 50 -12.77 9.38 -9.58
N PHE A 51 -12.68 8.89 -10.82
CA PHE A 51 -13.02 9.71 -11.99
C PHE A 51 -14.40 9.38 -12.57
N ARG A 52 -14.83 8.11 -12.43
CA ARG A 52 -15.98 7.57 -13.16
C ARG A 52 -17.20 7.35 -12.26
N GLY A 53 -18.38 7.59 -12.82
CA GLY A 53 -19.65 7.08 -12.32
C GLY A 53 -20.06 5.79 -13.03
N HIS A 54 -21.04 5.07 -12.48
CA HIS A 54 -21.50 3.77 -13.01
C HIS A 54 -22.21 3.86 -14.38
N ARG A 55 -22.66 5.03 -14.86
CA ARG A 55 -23.56 5.16 -16.03
C ARG A 55 -23.32 6.43 -16.89
N ASN A 56 -22.07 6.66 -17.34
CA ASN A 56 -21.65 7.95 -17.91
C ASN A 56 -21.74 8.07 -19.45
N ASP A 57 -22.41 7.16 -20.16
CA ASP A 57 -22.37 7.16 -21.63
C ASP A 57 -23.29 8.24 -22.27
N ASN A 58 -24.23 8.84 -21.53
CA ASN A 58 -25.17 9.87 -22.03
C ASN A 58 -25.35 11.05 -21.05
N VAL A 59 -24.28 11.80 -20.78
CA VAL A 59 -24.34 13.00 -19.94
C VAL A 59 -25.14 14.13 -20.61
N ASN A 60 -26.13 14.67 -19.89
CA ASN A 60 -26.85 15.88 -20.29
C ASN A 60 -26.14 17.13 -19.75
N TRP A 61 -25.84 18.07 -20.63
CA TRP A 61 -25.10 19.31 -20.33
C TRP A 61 -26.01 20.55 -20.24
N VAL A 62 -27.33 20.37 -20.28
CA VAL A 62 -28.27 21.45 -19.95
C VAL A 62 -28.23 21.67 -18.44
N LEU A 63 -27.73 22.84 -18.03
CA LEU A 63 -27.40 23.17 -16.63
C LEU A 63 -28.63 23.33 -15.69
N ASP A 64 -29.86 23.26 -16.22
CA ASP A 64 -31.12 23.55 -15.50
C ASP A 64 -32.03 22.32 -15.34
N LYS A 65 -31.47 21.10 -15.44
CA LYS A 65 -32.21 19.86 -15.16
C LYS A 65 -31.54 19.07 -14.07
N ASP A 66 -32.35 18.54 -13.17
CA ASP A 66 -31.95 17.56 -12.16
C ASP A 66 -31.37 16.33 -12.86
N CYS A 67 -30.04 16.26 -12.92
CA CYS A 67 -29.29 15.17 -13.52
C CYS A 67 -28.85 14.26 -12.39
N GLY A 68 -29.05 12.95 -12.56
CA GLY A 68 -28.58 11.97 -11.58
C GLY A 68 -27.06 12.03 -11.41
N ASN A 69 -26.51 11.17 -10.54
CA ASN A 69 -25.07 11.12 -10.29
C ASN A 69 -24.30 10.60 -11.52
N ASP A 70 -23.83 11.53 -12.37
CA ASP A 70 -23.04 11.27 -13.58
C ASP A 70 -21.53 11.09 -13.26
N GLY A 71 -21.20 10.90 -11.99
CA GLY A 71 -19.84 10.73 -11.50
C GLY A 71 -19.10 12.04 -11.26
N ILE A 72 -18.15 11.98 -10.33
CA ILE A 72 -17.47 13.16 -9.77
C ILE A 72 -16.73 14.01 -10.82
N PHE A 73 -16.18 13.42 -11.89
CA PHE A 73 -15.53 14.21 -12.95
C PHE A 73 -16.53 15.13 -13.66
N VAL A 74 -17.73 14.63 -13.96
CA VAL A 74 -18.79 15.41 -14.62
C VAL A 74 -19.34 16.47 -13.68
N GLU A 75 -19.55 16.13 -12.40
CA GLU A 75 -20.03 17.09 -11.40
C GLU A 75 -19.05 18.24 -11.20
N ILE A 76 -17.74 17.97 -11.15
CA ILE A 76 -16.74 19.03 -11.04
C ILE A 76 -16.72 19.90 -12.32
N ILE A 77 -16.99 19.33 -13.50
CA ILE A 77 -17.12 20.13 -14.74
C ILE A 77 -18.34 21.05 -14.65
N ARG A 78 -19.50 20.56 -14.17
CA ARG A 78 -20.70 21.37 -13.98
C ARG A 78 -20.43 22.53 -13.02
N PHE A 79 -19.86 22.21 -11.86
CA PHE A 79 -19.44 23.20 -10.87
C PHE A 79 -18.49 24.25 -11.46
N ARG A 80 -17.49 23.82 -12.25
CA ARG A 80 -16.56 24.75 -12.91
C ARG A 80 -17.25 25.61 -13.97
N ALA A 81 -18.22 25.06 -14.70
CA ALA A 81 -18.95 25.78 -15.74
C ALA A 81 -19.81 26.92 -15.18
N GLU A 82 -20.23 26.89 -13.91
CA GLU A 82 -20.94 28.00 -13.25
C GLU A 82 -20.12 29.30 -13.24
N THR A 83 -18.79 29.19 -13.25
CA THR A 83 -17.87 30.34 -13.17
C THR A 83 -16.96 30.49 -14.39
N ASP A 84 -17.04 29.57 -15.37
CA ASP A 84 -16.26 29.58 -16.61
C ASP A 84 -17.22 29.65 -17.82
N PRO A 85 -17.55 30.87 -18.31
CA PRO A 85 -18.47 31.05 -19.44
C PRO A 85 -18.00 30.38 -20.73
N ILE A 86 -16.68 30.21 -20.91
CA ILE A 86 -16.12 29.58 -22.10
C ILE A 86 -16.41 28.09 -22.06
N LEU A 87 -16.18 27.45 -20.91
CA LEU A 87 -16.51 26.05 -20.68
C LEU A 87 -18.02 25.81 -20.77
N ALA A 88 -18.84 26.65 -20.12
CA ALA A 88 -20.31 26.54 -20.17
C ALA A 88 -20.83 26.60 -21.62
N ASN A 89 -20.39 27.61 -22.38
CA ASN A 89 -20.77 27.74 -23.79
C ASN A 89 -20.30 26.53 -24.60
N HIS A 90 -19.10 26.01 -24.36
CA HIS A 90 -18.58 24.84 -25.06
C HIS A 90 -19.42 23.58 -24.78
N LEU A 91 -19.77 23.32 -23.52
CA LEU A 91 -20.53 22.12 -23.13
C LEU A 91 -21.94 22.09 -23.75
N VAL A 92 -22.55 23.26 -23.98
CA VAL A 92 -23.85 23.39 -24.64
C VAL A 92 -23.72 23.36 -26.16
N SER A 93 -22.80 24.15 -26.73
CA SER A 93 -22.71 24.39 -28.19
C SER A 93 -21.91 23.34 -28.96
N ALA A 94 -20.99 22.61 -28.31
CA ALA A 94 -20.10 21.70 -29.01
C ALA A 94 -20.82 20.42 -29.50
N PRO A 95 -20.47 19.91 -30.70
CA PRO A 95 -20.92 18.60 -31.18
C PRO A 95 -20.66 17.50 -30.16
N LYS A 96 -21.47 16.43 -30.17
CA LYS A 96 -21.39 15.32 -29.20
C LYS A 96 -19.97 14.80 -28.98
N TYR A 97 -19.18 14.65 -30.05
CA TYR A 97 -17.82 14.11 -30.01
C TYR A 97 -16.73 15.15 -29.71
N ALA A 98 -17.08 16.43 -29.61
CA ALA A 98 -16.16 17.53 -29.38
C ALA A 98 -16.31 18.16 -27.99
N LYS A 99 -17.08 17.53 -27.07
CA LYS A 99 -17.25 18.00 -25.68
C LYS A 99 -16.08 17.64 -24.76
N TYR A 100 -15.22 16.70 -25.18
CA TYR A 100 -14.04 16.23 -24.43
C TYR A 100 -14.33 15.58 -23.06
N THR A 101 -15.56 15.09 -22.86
CA THR A 101 -16.03 14.56 -21.56
C THR A 101 -16.18 13.05 -21.53
N SER A 102 -15.94 12.37 -22.66
CA SER A 102 -16.08 10.92 -22.78
C SER A 102 -15.01 10.17 -21.97
N LYS A 103 -15.30 8.92 -21.61
CA LYS A 103 -14.34 8.03 -20.92
C LYS A 103 -13.01 7.86 -21.66
N THR A 104 -13.02 7.91 -22.99
CA THR A 104 -11.83 7.82 -23.83
C THR A 104 -10.97 9.06 -23.66
N ILE A 105 -11.57 10.26 -23.79
CA ILE A 105 -10.85 11.51 -23.64
C ILE A 105 -10.36 11.70 -22.19
N GLN A 106 -11.14 11.29 -21.19
CA GLN A 106 -10.69 11.28 -19.79
C GLN A 106 -9.39 10.48 -19.63
N ASN A 107 -9.33 9.27 -20.19
CA ASN A 107 -8.11 8.43 -20.14
C ASN A 107 -6.94 9.07 -20.90
N GLU A 108 -7.19 9.74 -22.03
CA GLU A 108 -6.15 10.47 -22.76
C GLU A 108 -5.60 11.65 -21.95
N LEU A 109 -6.48 12.43 -21.31
CA LEU A 109 -6.08 13.54 -20.43
C LEU A 109 -5.28 13.03 -19.23
N ILE A 110 -5.73 11.96 -18.58
CA ILE A 110 -5.01 11.30 -17.49
C ILE A 110 -3.62 10.85 -17.96
N SER A 111 -3.55 10.22 -19.13
CA SER A 111 -2.27 9.73 -19.68
C SER A 111 -1.33 10.89 -20.01
N ALA A 112 -1.83 11.98 -20.61
CA ALA A 112 -1.03 13.15 -20.93
C ALA A 112 -0.47 13.83 -19.67
N VAL A 113 -1.32 14.03 -18.65
CA VAL A 113 -0.89 14.58 -17.35
C VAL A 113 0.13 13.65 -16.69
N GLY A 114 -0.14 12.35 -16.67
CA GLY A 114 0.75 11.33 -16.11
C GLY A 114 2.12 11.33 -16.77
N GLN A 115 2.19 11.35 -18.10
CA GLN A 115 3.45 11.42 -18.85
C GLN A 115 4.23 12.70 -18.56
N LYS A 116 3.55 13.84 -18.44
CA LYS A 116 4.19 15.13 -18.12
C LYS A 116 4.80 15.12 -16.72
N ILE A 117 4.04 14.66 -15.72
CA ILE A 117 4.50 14.51 -14.33
C ILE A 117 5.68 13.54 -14.26
N GLN A 118 5.56 12.36 -14.89
CA GLN A 118 6.64 11.37 -14.93
C GLN A 118 7.90 11.94 -15.57
N LYS A 119 7.77 12.66 -16.68
CA LYS A 119 8.92 13.29 -17.34
C LYS A 119 9.60 14.32 -16.44
N GLU A 120 8.83 15.17 -15.76
CA GLU A 120 9.38 16.17 -14.82
C GLU A 120 10.13 15.50 -13.66
N ILE A 121 9.53 14.49 -13.03
CA ILE A 121 10.18 13.71 -11.96
C ILE A 121 11.46 13.04 -12.49
N LEU A 122 11.44 12.45 -13.69
CA LEU A 122 12.63 11.82 -14.28
C LEU A 122 13.73 12.84 -14.59
N ASP A 123 13.37 14.02 -15.06
CA ASP A 123 14.32 15.09 -15.32
C ASP A 123 14.92 15.64 -14.01
N GLU A 124 14.17 15.65 -12.92
CA GLU A 124 14.68 15.96 -11.58
C GLU A 124 15.62 14.88 -11.05
N VAL A 125 15.24 13.59 -11.14
CA VAL A 125 16.08 12.47 -10.74
C VAL A 125 17.40 12.45 -11.51
N LYS A 126 17.38 12.73 -12.82
CA LYS A 126 18.60 12.81 -13.64
C LYS A 126 19.54 13.94 -13.23
N ARG A 127 19.00 15.02 -12.65
CA ARG A 127 19.78 16.16 -12.13
C ARG A 127 20.24 15.96 -10.69
N ALA A 128 19.57 15.09 -9.93
CA ALA A 128 19.92 14.80 -8.56
C ALA A 128 21.30 14.15 -8.46
N HIS A 129 22.12 14.62 -7.53
CA HIS A 129 23.44 14.01 -7.27
C HIS A 129 23.30 12.60 -6.68
N PHE A 130 22.33 12.43 -5.78
CA PHE A 130 22.03 11.14 -5.16
C PHE A 130 20.56 10.78 -5.35
N TYR A 131 20.32 9.53 -5.70
CA TYR A 131 19.01 8.91 -5.72
C TYR A 131 19.10 7.47 -5.22
N SER A 132 17.99 6.95 -4.71
CA SER A 132 17.83 5.55 -4.32
C SER A 132 16.60 4.97 -4.99
N VAL A 133 16.73 3.71 -5.41
CA VAL A 133 15.62 2.91 -5.93
C VAL A 133 15.31 1.85 -4.89
N ILE A 134 14.06 1.80 -4.44
CA ILE A 134 13.55 0.72 -3.60
C ILE A 134 12.61 -0.09 -4.49
N ALA A 135 12.90 -1.37 -4.64
CA ALA A 135 12.05 -2.30 -5.36
C ALA A 135 11.56 -3.33 -4.33
N ASP A 136 10.24 -3.47 -4.19
CA ASP A 136 9.63 -4.46 -3.31
C ASP A 136 8.59 -5.27 -4.08
N GLU A 137 8.58 -6.57 -3.86
CA GLU A 137 7.68 -7.49 -4.55
C GLU A 137 6.68 -8.05 -3.56
N VAL A 138 5.41 -8.03 -3.95
CA VAL A 138 4.31 -8.60 -3.17
C VAL A 138 3.55 -9.56 -4.06
N THR A 139 3.28 -10.76 -3.56
CA THR A 139 2.38 -11.71 -4.21
C THR A 139 0.96 -11.42 -3.73
N ASP A 140 0.04 -11.13 -4.66
CA ASP A 140 -1.37 -10.94 -4.32
C ASP A 140 -2.06 -12.26 -3.95
N ALA A 141 -3.28 -12.18 -3.42
CA ALA A 141 -4.09 -13.35 -3.07
C ALA A 141 -4.46 -14.25 -4.27
N ALA A 142 -4.19 -13.79 -5.51
CA ALA A 142 -4.37 -14.54 -6.75
C ALA A 142 -3.06 -15.14 -7.29
N ASN A 143 -1.99 -15.18 -6.49
CA ASN A 143 -0.64 -15.63 -6.86
C ASN A 143 -0.01 -14.82 -8.00
N LYS A 144 -0.39 -13.55 -8.17
CA LYS A 144 0.23 -12.66 -9.12
C LYS A 144 1.28 -11.81 -8.40
N GLU A 145 2.49 -11.84 -8.94
CA GLU A 145 3.60 -11.02 -8.46
C GLU A 145 3.41 -9.56 -8.91
N GLU A 146 3.40 -8.64 -7.96
CA GLU A 146 3.39 -7.20 -8.20
C GLU A 146 4.67 -6.56 -7.66
N LEU A 147 5.44 -5.92 -8.56
CA LEU A 147 6.65 -5.18 -8.21
C LEU A 147 6.33 -3.69 -8.01
N SER A 148 6.51 -3.22 -6.78
CA SER A 148 6.49 -1.81 -6.43
C SER A 148 7.89 -1.21 -6.57
N ILE A 149 8.01 -0.10 -7.30
CA ILE A 149 9.25 0.66 -7.43
C ILE A 149 9.05 2.06 -6.85
N VAL A 150 9.85 2.41 -5.85
CA VAL A 150 9.87 3.74 -5.22
C VAL A 150 11.21 4.40 -5.49
N LEU A 151 11.16 5.59 -6.10
CA LEU A 151 12.32 6.45 -6.30
C LEU A 151 12.35 7.52 -5.20
N ARG A 152 13.51 7.67 -4.54
CA ARG A 152 13.78 8.80 -3.64
C ARG A 152 15.01 9.54 -4.13
N TYR A 153 14.93 10.85 -4.22
CA TYR A 153 16.01 11.69 -4.72
C TYR A 153 16.03 13.01 -3.94
N PHE A 154 17.18 13.66 -3.95
CA PHE A 154 17.38 14.95 -3.28
C PHE A 154 17.61 16.04 -4.33
N THR A 155 16.83 17.12 -4.25
CA THR A 155 16.82 18.19 -5.27
C THR A 155 17.65 19.41 -4.89
N GLU A 156 18.05 19.54 -3.64
CA GLU A 156 18.92 20.63 -3.19
C GLU A 156 20.41 20.28 -3.31
N ASP A 157 21.27 21.23 -2.94
CA ASP A 157 22.72 21.07 -2.94
C ASP A 157 23.15 19.99 -1.93
N VAL A 158 24.04 19.10 -2.37
CA VAL A 158 24.67 18.06 -1.55
C VAL A 158 25.28 18.63 -0.26
N ALA A 159 25.75 19.88 -0.29
CA ALA A 159 26.26 20.58 0.89
C ALA A 159 25.23 20.72 2.03
N ASN A 160 23.93 20.70 1.71
CA ASN A 160 22.84 20.81 2.68
C ASN A 160 22.43 19.47 3.32
N ILE A 161 23.03 18.34 2.90
CA ILE A 161 22.71 17.03 3.46
C ILE A 161 23.32 16.92 4.86
N CYS A 162 22.45 16.88 5.87
CA CYS A 162 22.83 16.80 7.29
C CYS A 162 22.78 15.38 7.88
N GLY A 163 22.23 14.41 7.15
CA GLY A 163 22.07 13.06 7.65
C GLY A 163 21.77 12.04 6.57
N GLN A 164 22.12 10.78 6.86
CA GLN A 164 21.81 9.63 6.03
C GLN A 164 21.42 8.46 6.93
N CYS A 165 20.35 7.73 6.56
CA CYS A 165 19.79 6.67 7.39
C CYS A 165 19.35 5.48 6.53
N TYR A 166 19.91 4.31 6.81
CA TYR A 166 19.58 3.03 6.17
C TYR A 166 20.14 1.87 7.01
N ASP A 167 20.05 0.64 6.51
CA ASP A 167 20.47 -0.55 7.26
C ASP A 167 21.99 -0.61 7.51
N GLY A 168 22.38 -1.57 8.34
CA GLY A 168 23.75 -1.79 8.75
C GLY A 168 24.56 -2.69 7.82
N ALA A 169 24.02 -3.11 6.67
CA ALA A 169 24.70 -4.05 5.78
C ALA A 169 26.05 -3.48 5.30
N SER A 170 27.03 -4.33 5.04
CA SER A 170 28.39 -3.89 4.69
C SER A 170 28.44 -2.97 3.47
N ASN A 171 27.56 -3.19 2.48
CA ASN A 171 27.43 -2.34 1.30
C ASN A 171 26.89 -0.94 1.63
N MET A 172 26.18 -0.79 2.74
CA MET A 172 25.58 0.46 3.18
C MET A 172 26.47 1.18 4.20
N SER A 173 26.88 0.47 5.26
CA SER A 173 27.59 1.04 6.42
C SER A 173 29.13 0.93 6.35
N GLY A 174 29.67 0.22 5.35
CA GLY A 174 31.09 -0.11 5.24
C GLY A 174 32.02 1.10 5.20
N ALA A 175 33.13 1.02 5.94
CA ALA A 175 34.07 2.12 6.17
C ALA A 175 34.95 2.51 4.97
N LYS A 176 35.02 1.69 3.91
CA LYS A 176 35.87 1.94 2.74
C LYS A 176 35.07 2.17 1.46
N SER A 177 34.08 1.31 1.21
CA SER A 177 33.29 1.26 -0.02
C SER A 177 31.77 1.22 0.24
N GLY A 178 31.33 1.43 1.48
CA GLY A 178 29.91 1.50 1.79
C GLY A 178 29.29 2.79 1.28
N CYS A 179 27.98 2.76 1.00
CA CYS A 179 27.17 3.93 0.63
C CYS A 179 27.45 5.13 1.55
N LYS A 180 27.56 4.89 2.86
CA LYS A 180 27.94 5.87 3.88
C LYS A 180 29.19 6.62 3.51
N THR A 181 30.24 5.88 3.23
CA THR A 181 31.57 6.43 2.97
C THR A 181 31.60 7.19 1.65
N ILE A 182 30.82 6.76 0.66
CA ILE A 182 30.69 7.44 -0.63
C ILE A 182 29.97 8.79 -0.44
N ILE A 183 28.80 8.79 0.19
CA ILE A 183 28.04 10.02 0.45
C ILE A 183 28.85 10.98 1.34
N GLN A 184 29.54 10.50 2.38
CA GLN A 184 30.32 11.36 3.28
C GLN A 184 31.55 12.01 2.62
N LYS A 185 32.05 11.47 1.50
CA LYS A 185 33.15 12.12 0.75
C LYS A 185 32.68 13.40 0.06
N GLU A 186 31.43 13.45 -0.38
CA GLU A 186 30.84 14.59 -1.09
C GLU A 186 30.01 15.49 -0.16
N ALA A 187 29.35 14.91 0.85
CA ALA A 187 28.63 15.59 1.92
C ALA A 187 29.20 15.24 3.31
N PRO A 188 30.27 15.91 3.76
CA PRO A 188 30.89 15.62 5.06
C PRO A 188 29.95 15.79 6.26
N LEU A 189 28.93 16.64 6.15
CA LEU A 189 27.92 16.88 7.18
C LEU A 189 26.83 15.79 7.24
N ALA A 190 26.78 14.89 6.25
CA ALA A 190 25.80 13.81 6.19
C ALA A 190 26.14 12.70 7.19
N MET A 191 25.77 12.89 8.46
CA MET A 191 26.01 11.89 9.51
C MET A 191 25.20 10.61 9.26
N TYR A 192 25.86 9.46 9.36
CA TYR A 192 25.19 8.16 9.23
C TYR A 192 24.52 7.72 10.51
N PHE A 193 23.24 7.37 10.38
CA PHE A 193 22.43 6.76 11.42
C PHE A 193 21.99 5.36 10.97
N HIS A 194 22.29 4.35 11.78
CA HIS A 194 21.78 3.02 11.52
C HIS A 194 20.28 2.98 11.85
N CYS A 195 19.47 2.61 10.85
CA CYS A 195 18.01 2.56 10.93
C CYS A 195 17.51 1.94 12.24
N ALA A 196 16.72 2.72 13.00
CA ALA A 196 16.20 2.31 14.30
C ALA A 196 15.28 1.08 14.21
N ALA A 197 14.42 1.02 13.17
CA ALA A 197 13.56 -0.13 12.93
C ALA A 197 14.38 -1.40 12.64
N HIS A 198 15.44 -1.28 11.84
CA HIS A 198 16.32 -2.42 11.56
C HIS A 198 17.09 -2.86 12.82
N ARG A 199 17.60 -1.92 13.62
CA ARG A 199 18.28 -2.22 14.89
C ARG A 199 17.36 -2.93 15.89
N LEU A 200 16.11 -2.48 16.00
CA LEU A 200 15.11 -3.15 16.83
C LEU A 200 14.88 -4.58 16.34
N ASN A 201 14.70 -4.76 15.03
CA ASN A 201 14.55 -6.08 14.43
C ASN A 201 15.75 -7.00 14.71
N LEU A 202 16.99 -6.51 14.58
CA LEU A 202 18.19 -7.29 14.91
C LEU A 202 18.23 -7.72 16.39
N ALA A 203 17.89 -6.82 17.30
CA ALA A 203 17.81 -7.13 18.74
C ALA A 203 16.77 -8.23 19.02
N LEU A 204 15.65 -8.20 18.31
CA LEU A 204 14.59 -9.19 18.46
C LEU A 204 14.95 -10.55 17.89
N VAL A 205 15.46 -10.60 16.67
CA VAL A 205 15.94 -11.84 16.05
C VAL A 205 17.03 -12.49 16.91
N SER A 206 17.94 -11.68 17.47
CA SER A 206 18.95 -12.16 18.41
C SER A 206 18.33 -12.73 19.69
N SER A 207 17.29 -12.09 20.24
CA SER A 207 16.58 -12.57 21.43
C SER A 207 15.80 -13.87 21.17
N CYS A 208 15.28 -14.06 19.95
CA CYS A 208 14.60 -15.28 19.52
C CYS A 208 15.55 -16.40 19.07
N SER A 209 16.88 -16.21 19.17
CA SER A 209 17.84 -17.21 18.70
C SER A 209 17.91 -18.47 19.57
N ILE A 210 17.25 -18.46 20.74
CA ILE A 210 17.14 -19.60 21.66
C ILE A 210 16.40 -20.76 21.00
N LEU A 211 16.93 -21.98 21.17
CA LEU A 211 16.39 -23.18 20.54
C LEU A 211 14.89 -23.39 20.85
N ALA A 212 14.48 -23.15 22.09
CA ALA A 212 13.09 -23.31 22.52
C ALA A 212 12.12 -22.42 21.71
N PHE A 213 12.51 -21.17 21.41
CA PHE A 213 11.71 -20.27 20.57
C PHE A 213 11.66 -20.75 19.12
N LYS A 214 12.80 -21.18 18.56
CA LYS A 214 12.83 -21.75 17.20
C LYS A 214 11.95 -22.98 17.07
N SER A 215 11.96 -23.85 18.09
CA SER A 215 11.10 -25.03 18.14
C SER A 215 9.62 -24.65 18.22
N ALA A 216 9.25 -23.65 19.02
CA ALA A 216 7.87 -23.16 19.11
C ALA A 216 7.40 -22.52 17.79
N GLU A 217 8.21 -21.64 17.18
CA GLU A 217 7.95 -21.03 15.87
C GLU A 217 7.76 -22.11 14.79
N SER A 218 8.67 -23.09 14.75
CA SER A 218 8.58 -24.21 13.80
C SER A 218 7.32 -25.05 14.02
N CYS A 219 6.94 -25.31 15.27
CA CYS A 219 5.73 -26.06 15.60
C CYS A 219 4.47 -25.35 15.08
N ILE A 220 4.35 -24.04 15.35
CA ILE A 220 3.23 -23.22 14.89
C ILE A 220 3.16 -23.19 13.36
N GLY A 221 4.31 -23.00 12.69
CA GLY A 221 4.38 -23.03 11.22
C GLY A 221 3.98 -24.38 10.63
N GLU A 222 4.40 -25.49 11.24
CA GLU A 222 4.01 -26.83 10.80
C GLU A 222 2.52 -27.13 11.03
N ILE A 223 1.94 -26.64 12.13
CA ILE A 223 0.48 -26.75 12.36
C ILE A 223 -0.28 -25.97 11.28
N ALA A 224 0.15 -24.74 10.96
CA ALA A 224 -0.49 -23.93 9.92
C ALA A 224 -0.44 -24.63 8.56
N ARG A 225 0.72 -25.17 8.15
CA ARG A 225 0.87 -25.97 6.92
C ARG A 225 0.04 -27.25 6.96
N PHE A 226 -0.01 -27.90 8.11
CA PHE A 226 -0.80 -29.11 8.29
C PHE A 226 -2.28 -28.85 7.96
N PHE A 227 -2.88 -27.77 8.45
CA PHE A 227 -4.25 -27.42 8.09
C PHE A 227 -4.39 -26.98 6.62
N SER A 228 -3.52 -26.08 6.14
CA SER A 228 -3.64 -25.50 4.79
C SER A 228 -3.43 -26.51 3.65
N TYR A 229 -2.61 -27.53 3.84
CA TYR A 229 -2.34 -28.54 2.81
C TYR A 229 -3.49 -29.54 2.60
N SER A 230 -4.59 -29.46 3.35
CA SER A 230 -5.78 -30.27 3.05
C SER A 230 -7.07 -29.48 3.27
N ALA A 231 -7.86 -29.34 2.21
CA ALA A 231 -9.20 -28.77 2.28
C ALA A 231 -10.12 -29.50 3.26
N LYS A 232 -9.85 -30.77 3.59
CA LYS A 232 -10.61 -31.52 4.62
C LYS A 232 -10.21 -31.07 6.04
N ARG A 233 -8.91 -30.92 6.30
CA ARG A 233 -8.40 -30.43 7.59
C ARG A 233 -8.78 -28.97 7.81
N GLN A 234 -8.65 -28.14 6.78
CA GLN A 234 -9.08 -26.74 6.81
C GLN A 234 -10.56 -26.62 7.18
N ARG A 235 -11.46 -27.40 6.57
CA ARG A 235 -12.89 -27.40 6.92
C ARG A 235 -13.19 -27.81 8.36
N LEU A 236 -12.40 -28.68 8.98
CA LEU A 236 -12.54 -28.99 10.40
C LEU A 236 -12.15 -27.78 11.25
N LEU A 237 -11.02 -27.14 10.90
CA LEU A 237 -10.56 -25.93 11.59
C LEU A 237 -11.58 -24.80 11.47
N ASP A 238 -12.14 -24.57 10.27
CA ASP A 238 -13.17 -23.55 10.04
C ASP A 238 -14.39 -23.80 10.94
N LYS A 239 -14.87 -25.04 11.03
CA LYS A 239 -15.94 -25.41 11.97
C LYS A 239 -15.57 -25.20 13.44
N ALA A 240 -14.35 -25.55 13.83
CA ALA A 240 -13.88 -25.33 15.20
C ALA A 240 -13.79 -23.84 15.51
N VAL A 241 -13.41 -23.01 14.53
CA VAL A 241 -13.43 -21.55 14.63
C VAL A 241 -14.86 -21.04 14.74
N GLU A 242 -15.81 -21.52 13.92
CA GLU A 242 -17.24 -21.13 14.03
C GLU A 242 -17.82 -21.46 15.42
N VAL A 243 -17.49 -22.63 15.97
CA VAL A 243 -18.00 -23.08 17.28
C VAL A 243 -17.35 -22.30 18.43
N LYS A 244 -16.07 -21.92 18.31
CA LYS A 244 -15.28 -21.33 19.41
C LYS A 244 -15.13 -19.82 19.31
N SER A 245 -15.26 -19.23 18.13
CA SER A 245 -14.90 -17.84 17.82
C SER A 245 -15.97 -17.16 16.97
N SER A 246 -16.39 -15.96 17.36
CA SER A 246 -17.47 -15.22 16.70
C SER A 246 -17.09 -14.55 15.36
N SER A 247 -15.95 -14.88 14.71
CA SER A 247 -15.46 -14.16 13.52
C SER A 247 -14.64 -15.03 12.54
N GLU A 248 -15.23 -15.38 11.40
CA GLU A 248 -14.64 -16.20 10.31
C GLU A 248 -13.49 -15.51 9.55
N SER A 249 -13.49 -14.18 9.42
CA SER A 249 -12.60 -13.47 8.49
C SER A 249 -11.11 -13.47 8.88
N ARG A 250 -10.78 -13.81 10.12
CA ARG A 250 -9.42 -13.74 10.67
C ARG A 250 -8.64 -15.05 10.52
N ALA A 251 -9.32 -16.19 10.35
CA ALA A 251 -8.68 -17.50 10.19
C ALA A 251 -7.93 -17.63 8.85
N ASN A 252 -8.52 -17.14 7.75
CA ASN A 252 -7.89 -17.18 6.43
C ASN A 252 -6.64 -16.27 6.34
N LYS A 253 -6.60 -15.18 7.10
CA LYS A 253 -5.45 -14.24 7.16
C LYS A 253 -4.21 -14.87 7.81
N LEU A 254 -4.38 -15.92 8.64
CA LEU A 254 -3.30 -16.62 9.34
C LEU A 254 -2.38 -17.39 8.38
N ILE A 255 -2.96 -18.11 7.42
CA ILE A 255 -2.24 -19.01 6.51
C ILE A 255 -1.23 -18.23 5.65
N ASP A 256 -1.61 -17.02 5.23
CA ASP A 256 -0.72 -16.11 4.50
C ASP A 256 0.31 -15.42 5.41
N SER A 257 -0.11 -14.96 6.61
CA SER A 257 0.77 -14.18 7.52
C SER A 257 1.97 -14.95 8.11
N CYS A 258 1.87 -16.28 8.22
CA CYS A 258 2.96 -17.11 8.75
C CYS A 258 4.18 -17.19 7.82
N ILE A 259 4.07 -16.66 6.59
CA ILE A 259 5.07 -16.83 5.52
C ILE A 259 5.98 -15.58 5.39
N THR A 260 5.55 -14.39 5.83
CA THR A 260 6.27 -13.14 5.58
C THR A 260 6.50 -12.31 6.84
N ARG A 261 7.64 -11.58 6.86
CA ARG A 261 8.11 -10.44 7.69
C ARG A 261 7.76 -10.36 9.21
N TRP A 262 8.64 -9.75 9.99
CA TRP A 262 8.56 -9.75 11.47
C TRP A 262 7.28 -9.12 12.08
N VAL A 263 6.76 -8.02 11.53
CA VAL A 263 5.51 -7.39 12.02
C VAL A 263 4.32 -8.32 11.85
N GLU A 264 4.29 -9.05 10.73
CA GLU A 264 3.28 -10.07 10.45
C GLU A 264 3.43 -11.28 11.40
N ARG A 265 4.66 -11.69 11.77
CA ARG A 265 4.88 -12.74 12.80
C ARG A 265 4.28 -12.37 14.16
N ILE A 266 4.43 -11.12 14.61
CA ILE A 266 3.82 -10.66 15.87
C ILE A 266 2.28 -10.74 15.77
N GLU A 267 1.70 -10.32 14.66
CA GLU A 267 0.26 -10.45 14.41
C GLU A 267 -0.19 -11.91 14.37
N SER A 268 0.58 -12.81 13.76
CA SER A 268 0.31 -14.25 13.74
C SER A 268 0.30 -14.84 15.16
N TYR A 269 1.24 -14.46 16.03
CA TYR A 269 1.25 -14.93 17.41
C TYR A 269 0.07 -14.39 18.24
N THR A 270 -0.26 -13.10 18.08
CA THR A 270 -1.44 -12.51 18.74
C THR A 270 -2.73 -13.20 18.29
N ILE A 271 -2.92 -13.43 16.98
CA ILE A 271 -4.10 -14.12 16.45
C ILE A 271 -4.16 -15.58 16.92
N PHE A 272 -3.02 -16.29 16.91
CA PHE A 272 -2.96 -17.65 17.44
C PHE A 272 -3.43 -17.68 18.90
N MET A 273 -2.97 -16.74 19.74
CA MET A 273 -3.33 -16.66 21.15
C MET A 273 -4.80 -16.30 21.38
N GLU A 274 -5.26 -15.20 20.77
CA GLU A 274 -6.55 -14.59 21.13
C GLU A 274 -7.74 -15.30 20.49
N LEU A 275 -7.54 -15.98 19.36
CA LEU A 275 -8.64 -16.40 18.49
C LEU A 275 -8.61 -17.86 18.08
N LEU A 276 -7.43 -18.50 18.02
CA LEU A 276 -7.28 -19.79 17.34
C LEU A 276 -6.69 -20.91 18.19
N HIS A 277 -6.05 -20.63 19.33
CA HIS A 277 -5.43 -21.66 20.17
C HIS A 277 -6.45 -22.74 20.58
N GLU A 278 -7.64 -22.34 21.04
CA GLU A 278 -8.68 -23.28 21.44
C GLU A 278 -9.26 -24.06 20.25
N ALA A 279 -9.46 -23.40 19.10
CA ALA A 279 -9.97 -24.02 17.88
C ALA A 279 -8.98 -25.01 17.28
N ILE A 280 -7.69 -24.68 17.27
CA ILE A 280 -6.60 -25.56 16.83
C ILE A 280 -6.50 -26.76 17.77
N HIS A 281 -6.47 -26.53 19.08
CA HIS A 281 -6.42 -27.61 20.06
C HIS A 281 -7.62 -28.55 19.91
N SER A 282 -8.84 -28.00 19.81
CA SER A 282 -10.06 -28.79 19.63
C SER A 282 -10.07 -29.54 18.30
N SER A 283 -9.57 -28.93 17.22
CA SER A 283 -9.45 -29.58 15.91
C SER A 283 -8.47 -30.74 15.94
N LEU A 284 -7.28 -30.55 16.51
CA LEU A 284 -6.27 -31.61 16.64
C LEU A 284 -6.77 -32.74 17.54
N ASP A 285 -7.45 -32.41 18.63
CA ASP A 285 -8.02 -33.39 19.56
C ASP A 285 -9.23 -34.11 18.96
N ALA A 286 -10.04 -33.45 18.13
CA ALA A 286 -11.10 -34.11 17.35
C ALA A 286 -10.54 -35.06 16.27
N MET A 287 -9.34 -34.81 15.75
CA MET A 287 -8.66 -35.76 14.86
C MET A 287 -8.16 -36.99 15.62
N ALA A 288 -7.61 -36.79 16.83
CA ALA A 288 -7.08 -37.86 17.67
C ALA A 288 -8.18 -38.68 18.37
N HIS A 289 -9.22 -38.01 18.85
CA HIS A 289 -10.32 -38.54 19.66
C HIS A 289 -11.68 -38.03 19.15
N PRO A 290 -12.15 -38.44 17.96
CA PRO A 290 -13.36 -37.88 17.33
C PRO A 290 -14.62 -37.96 18.20
N ARG A 291 -14.71 -38.98 19.07
CA ARG A 291 -15.89 -39.22 19.93
C ARG A 291 -16.05 -38.18 21.04
N LEU A 292 -15.01 -37.42 21.36
CA LEU A 292 -15.03 -36.39 22.40
C LEU A 292 -15.50 -35.03 21.87
N HIS A 293 -15.55 -34.85 20.54
CA HIS A 293 -15.86 -33.59 19.86
C HIS A 293 -16.99 -33.78 18.84
N THR A 294 -18.15 -34.24 19.32
CA THR A 294 -19.31 -34.53 18.47
C THR A 294 -19.88 -33.29 17.76
N ASP A 295 -19.68 -32.12 18.37
CA ASP A 295 -20.00 -30.80 17.84
C ASP A 295 -19.20 -30.44 16.58
N LEU A 296 -18.00 -30.99 16.42
CA LEU A 296 -17.16 -30.82 15.22
C LEU A 296 -17.39 -31.92 14.17
N GLY A 297 -18.26 -32.90 14.47
CA GLY A 297 -18.57 -34.06 13.64
C GLY A 297 -17.60 -35.22 13.85
N THR A 298 -18.12 -36.44 13.82
CA THR A 298 -17.34 -37.67 14.10
C THR A 298 -16.91 -38.44 12.84
N ASP A 299 -17.59 -38.22 11.72
CA ASP A 299 -17.45 -39.03 10.49
C ASP A 299 -16.43 -38.46 9.50
N TRP A 300 -15.31 -37.96 10.02
CA TRP A 300 -14.25 -37.46 9.15
C TRP A 300 -13.45 -38.59 8.53
N GLY A 301 -13.19 -39.71 9.21
CA GLY A 301 -12.39 -40.81 8.67
C GLY A 301 -10.95 -40.38 8.36
N TRP A 302 -10.19 -40.04 9.41
CA TRP A 302 -8.78 -39.63 9.30
C TRP A 302 -7.87 -40.84 9.08
N ASP A 303 -6.86 -40.68 8.23
CA ASP A 303 -5.81 -41.69 8.04
C ASP A 303 -4.84 -41.71 9.24
N GLY A 304 -4.09 -42.80 9.38
CA GLY A 304 -3.18 -43.00 10.51
C GLY A 304 -2.07 -41.94 10.61
N GLU A 305 -1.61 -41.37 9.49
CA GLU A 305 -0.59 -40.32 9.49
C GLU A 305 -1.17 -39.01 10.05
N THR A 306 -2.36 -38.62 9.60
CA THR A 306 -3.08 -37.45 10.12
C THR A 306 -3.31 -37.56 11.63
N VAL A 307 -3.78 -38.71 12.12
CA VAL A 307 -4.02 -38.96 13.56
C VAL A 307 -2.70 -38.92 14.35
N THR A 308 -1.63 -39.50 13.82
CA THR A 308 -0.32 -39.51 14.49
C THR A 308 0.26 -38.09 14.58
N ARG A 309 0.21 -37.33 13.49
CA ARG A 309 0.67 -35.93 13.47
C ARG A 309 -0.15 -35.05 14.40
N ALA A 310 -1.47 -35.22 14.45
CA ALA A 310 -2.33 -34.48 15.36
C ALA A 310 -1.96 -34.71 16.84
N ASN A 311 -1.77 -35.97 17.24
CA ASN A 311 -1.29 -36.32 18.58
C ASN A 311 0.10 -35.74 18.87
N GLY A 312 1.01 -35.78 17.89
CA GLY A 312 2.34 -35.18 18.02
C GLY A 312 2.29 -33.67 18.27
N PHE A 313 1.41 -32.96 17.56
CA PHE A 313 1.19 -31.52 17.77
C PHE A 313 0.57 -31.22 19.13
N LEU A 314 -0.44 -31.98 19.56
CA LEU A 314 -1.05 -31.82 20.89
C LEU A 314 -0.01 -31.95 22.01
N PHE A 315 0.83 -32.98 21.92
CA PHE A 315 1.91 -33.18 22.88
C PHE A 315 2.90 -32.00 22.92
N GLN A 316 3.27 -31.46 21.75
CA GLN A 316 4.16 -30.31 21.66
C GLN A 316 3.53 -29.04 22.24
N LEU A 317 2.26 -28.76 21.90
CA LEU A 317 1.51 -27.60 22.40
C LEU A 317 1.36 -27.62 23.94
N GLN A 318 1.23 -28.81 24.53
CA GLN A 318 1.10 -29.00 25.98
C GLN A 318 2.47 -29.06 26.70
N SER A 319 3.58 -29.09 25.96
CA SER A 319 4.90 -29.21 26.57
C SER A 319 5.25 -27.94 27.37
N PRO A 320 5.86 -28.07 28.57
CA PRO A 320 6.27 -26.90 29.37
C PRO A 320 7.21 -25.96 28.61
N SER A 321 8.08 -26.52 27.76
CA SER A 321 9.00 -25.75 26.93
C SER A 321 8.26 -24.88 25.92
N PHE A 322 7.23 -25.43 25.25
CA PHE A 322 6.39 -24.67 24.34
C PHE A 322 5.62 -23.59 25.08
N LEU A 323 4.95 -23.92 26.19
CA LEU A 323 4.13 -22.96 26.95
C LEU A 323 4.95 -21.76 27.45
N VAL A 324 6.15 -22.01 28.01
CA VAL A 324 7.06 -20.94 28.44
C VAL A 324 7.55 -20.12 27.25
N SER A 325 7.98 -20.80 26.17
CA SER A 325 8.47 -20.13 24.97
C SER A 325 7.41 -19.23 24.35
N PHE A 326 6.18 -19.72 24.33
CA PHE A 326 5.05 -19.07 23.74
C PHE A 326 4.56 -17.87 24.56
N HIS A 327 4.56 -18.00 25.90
CA HIS A 327 4.27 -16.87 26.78
C HIS A 327 5.30 -15.73 26.65
N ILE A 328 6.59 -16.05 26.47
CA ILE A 328 7.60 -15.02 26.25
C ILE A 328 7.42 -14.34 24.88
N LEU A 329 7.10 -15.10 23.83
CA LEU A 329 6.77 -14.53 22.51
C LEU A 329 5.56 -13.59 22.59
N GLN A 330 4.58 -13.88 23.46
CA GLN A 330 3.46 -12.99 23.73
C GLN A 330 3.91 -11.65 24.34
N VAL A 331 4.87 -11.66 25.27
CA VAL A 331 5.44 -10.43 25.84
C VAL A 331 6.13 -9.59 24.77
N MET A 332 6.67 -10.20 23.71
CA MET A 332 7.28 -9.49 22.58
C MET A 332 6.25 -8.73 21.72
N THR A 333 4.94 -9.05 21.81
CA THR A 333 3.88 -8.32 21.08
C THR A 333 3.79 -6.85 21.49
N LEU A 334 4.25 -6.49 22.70
CA LEU A 334 4.37 -5.11 23.18
C LEU A 334 5.27 -4.23 22.30
N LEU A 335 6.08 -4.85 21.43
CA LEU A 335 6.95 -4.16 20.50
C LEU A 335 6.31 -3.83 19.16
N LYS A 336 5.07 -4.30 18.91
CA LYS A 336 4.34 -4.04 17.66
C LYS A 336 4.22 -2.54 17.41
N ASP A 337 3.61 -1.84 18.36
CA ASP A 337 3.39 -0.40 18.27
C ASP A 337 4.69 0.37 18.06
N LEU A 338 5.76 -0.03 18.76
CA LEU A 338 7.06 0.60 18.61
C LEU A 338 7.62 0.37 17.20
N THR A 339 7.49 -0.83 16.66
CA THR A 339 7.99 -1.18 15.32
C THR A 339 7.27 -0.39 14.23
N GLU A 340 5.93 -0.29 14.32
CA GLU A 340 5.13 0.47 13.37
C GLU A 340 5.44 1.97 13.43
N LYS A 341 5.53 2.53 14.65
CA LYS A 341 5.88 3.94 14.87
C LYS A 341 7.25 4.28 14.30
N LEU A 342 8.26 3.45 14.53
CA LEU A 342 9.62 3.67 14.02
C LEU A 342 9.73 3.62 12.48
N GLN A 343 8.72 3.09 11.78
CA GLN A 343 8.68 3.03 10.31
C GLN A 343 7.91 4.21 9.68
N MET A 344 7.25 5.06 10.49
CA MET A 344 6.51 6.20 9.98
C MET A 344 7.44 7.25 9.36
N GLN A 345 6.98 7.88 8.27
CA GLN A 345 7.78 8.87 7.53
C GLN A 345 8.08 10.15 8.34
N ALA A 346 7.21 10.51 9.28
CA ALA A 346 7.28 11.75 10.05
C ALA A 346 7.37 11.49 11.56
N ILE A 347 8.29 10.62 11.98
CA ILE A 347 8.54 10.38 13.40
C ILE A 347 9.57 11.38 13.96
N ASP A 348 9.21 12.03 15.06
CA ASP A 348 10.11 12.89 15.81
C ASP A 348 11.08 12.05 16.69
N VAL A 349 12.33 12.49 16.81
CA VAL A 349 13.38 11.76 17.54
C VAL A 349 13.08 11.69 19.04
N ILE A 350 12.51 12.74 19.63
CA ILE A 350 12.12 12.78 21.05
C ILE A 350 10.96 11.82 21.28
N TYR A 351 9.98 11.80 20.37
CA TYR A 351 8.89 10.82 20.40
C TYR A 351 9.43 9.38 20.35
N ALA A 352 10.33 9.07 19.41
CA ALA A 352 10.95 7.75 19.31
C ALA A 352 11.68 7.36 20.60
N TYR A 353 12.45 8.28 21.18
CA TYR A 353 13.16 8.06 22.44
C TYR A 353 12.20 7.74 23.60
N ASN A 354 11.12 8.51 23.74
CA ASN A 354 10.12 8.30 24.78
C ASN A 354 9.38 6.96 24.61
N ALA A 355 9.03 6.60 23.37
CA ALA A 355 8.41 5.31 23.06
C ALA A 355 9.31 4.13 23.44
N ILE A 356 10.60 4.18 23.07
CA ILE A 356 11.59 3.15 23.44
C ILE A 356 11.71 3.07 24.96
N THR A 357 11.84 4.21 25.64
CA THR A 357 12.02 4.26 27.10
C THR A 357 10.81 3.68 27.84
N SER A 358 9.60 3.98 27.36
CA SER A 358 8.35 3.42 27.87
C SER A 358 8.35 1.90 27.80
N VAL A 359 8.62 1.34 26.61
CA VAL A 359 8.69 -0.11 26.39
C VAL A 359 9.75 -0.79 27.28
N VAL A 360 10.94 -0.18 27.40
CA VAL A 360 12.00 -0.69 28.27
C VAL A 360 11.55 -0.69 29.74
N SER A 361 10.82 0.33 30.18
CA SER A 361 10.28 0.36 31.55
C SER A 361 9.25 -0.76 31.77
N THR A 362 8.39 -1.03 30.78
CA THR A 362 7.41 -2.12 30.84
C THR A 362 8.10 -3.46 31.00
N PHE A 363 9.14 -3.75 30.20
CA PHE A 363 9.90 -5.00 30.35
C PHE A 363 10.62 -5.11 31.69
N LYS A 364 11.13 -4.00 32.24
CA LYS A 364 11.73 -4.02 33.58
C LYS A 364 10.70 -4.33 34.66
N SER A 365 9.49 -3.77 34.56
CA SER A 365 8.40 -4.07 35.48
C SER A 365 7.96 -5.52 35.40
N LEU A 366 7.80 -6.07 34.19
CA LEU A 366 7.41 -7.47 33.99
C LEU A 366 8.46 -8.46 34.52
N ARG A 367 9.74 -8.08 34.53
CA ARG A 367 10.81 -8.92 35.10
C ARG A 367 10.81 -8.94 36.64
N GLN A 368 10.20 -7.96 37.29
CA GLN A 368 10.16 -7.83 38.74
C GLN A 368 8.92 -8.47 39.38
N GLN A 369 7.93 -8.83 38.56
CA GLN A 369 6.77 -9.65 38.92
C GLN A 369 7.14 -11.12 38.79
#